data_AF-A0A6I2XT86-F1
#
_entry.id   AF-A0A6I2XT86-F1
#
_cell.length_a   1.000
_cell.length_b   1.000
_cell.length_c   1.000
_cell.angle_alpha   90.00
_cell.angle_beta   90.00
_cell.angle_gamma   90.00
#
_symmetry.space_group_name_H-M   'P 1'
#
loop_
_entity.id
_entity.type
_entity.pdbx_description
1 polymer ?
#
loop_
_entity_poly.entity_id
_entity_poly.type
_entity_poly.pdbx_seq_one_letter_code
_entity_poly.pdbx_strand_id
1 'polypeptide(L)'
;MSQIGARGQALEGESATSILNYYYKDVVIAPVKDNYLLRVNIGHQLNSVSISTQSKSGILRLIPGESQGADTSTGSRNFPAKVNLTFGISGLNIMSKATYANGRVINLPVGQTWTIRWSGTRDLEGQDAVTSVNVNGVITKYRYGQIQIKSVKTPTDGYRMEVTNTVRLHDEYLWGIGEMPSSWPAAALQAQGIASRSYALNKVGKYNTACDCDIYAATRDQSFIGYAKEIEPRYGQLWKGAVNATATDTENGIAILYNSNPIAAYFFSSSSGQTESGIDVWTRDVPFVASVPDPWSLDPVLNPRYAHWQRTVDQNVISLAFGLPNVASLEIASRNPTGTVGVILATSAEGQVRQLSGEAFRSKCKIPSAWFDFLN
;
A
#
# COMPACT_ATOMS: atom_id res chain seq x y z
N MET A 1 -8.29 0.74 13.01
CA MET A 1 -7.89 -0.50 13.71
C MET A 1 -6.39 -0.52 14.02
N SER A 2 -6.02 -0.74 15.28
CA SER A 2 -4.63 -1.03 15.67
C SER A 2 -4.31 -2.49 15.34
N GLN A 3 -3.19 -2.76 14.65
CA GLN A 3 -2.82 -4.12 14.27
C GLN A 3 -2.37 -4.94 15.50
N ILE A 4 -1.55 -4.35 16.37
CA ILE A 4 -1.20 -5.00 17.65
C ILE A 4 -2.44 -5.22 18.52
N GLY A 5 -3.34 -4.24 18.55
CA GLY A 5 -4.62 -4.36 19.22
C GLY A 5 -5.48 -5.53 18.72
N ALA A 6 -5.63 -5.63 17.41
CA ALA A 6 -6.30 -6.76 16.77
C ALA A 6 -5.63 -8.11 17.09
N ARG A 7 -4.29 -8.16 17.15
CA ARG A 7 -3.55 -9.35 17.58
C ARG A 7 -3.85 -9.71 19.02
N GLY A 8 -3.87 -8.74 19.93
CA GLY A 8 -4.16 -8.93 21.35
C GLY A 8 -5.56 -9.50 21.56
N GLN A 9 -6.58 -8.86 21.00
CA GLN A 9 -7.96 -9.34 21.04
C GLN A 9 -8.11 -10.75 20.44
N ALA A 10 -7.44 -11.03 19.32
CA ALA A 10 -7.49 -12.37 18.73
C ALA A 10 -6.83 -13.44 19.61
N LEU A 11 -5.81 -13.09 20.40
CA LEU A 11 -5.20 -14.00 21.38
C LEU A 11 -6.12 -14.23 22.60
N GLU A 12 -7.01 -13.28 22.89
CA GLU A 12 -8.06 -13.40 23.91
C GLU A 12 -9.31 -14.14 23.41
N GLY A 13 -9.32 -14.56 22.14
CA GLY A 13 -10.38 -15.37 21.56
C GLY A 13 -11.44 -14.57 20.79
N GLU A 14 -11.25 -13.26 20.59
CA GLU A 14 -12.19 -12.45 19.84
C GLU A 14 -12.24 -12.83 18.35
N SER A 15 -13.44 -12.76 17.79
CA SER A 15 -13.66 -12.99 16.35
C SER A 15 -13.19 -11.80 15.51
N ALA A 16 -12.95 -12.01 14.22
CA ALA A 16 -12.64 -10.92 13.29
C ALA A 16 -13.74 -9.83 13.28
N THR A 17 -15.01 -10.24 13.40
CA THR A 17 -16.15 -9.32 13.42
C THR A 17 -16.17 -8.51 14.72
N SER A 18 -15.90 -9.13 15.88
CA SER A 18 -15.77 -8.43 17.16
C SER A 18 -14.65 -7.39 17.12
N ILE A 19 -13.47 -7.77 16.64
CA ILE A 19 -12.30 -6.88 16.51
C ILE A 19 -12.64 -5.67 15.65
N LEU A 20 -13.30 -5.89 14.50
CA LEU A 20 -13.67 -4.80 13.60
C LEU A 20 -14.72 -3.86 14.22
N ASN A 21 -15.78 -4.40 14.84
CA ASN A 21 -16.79 -3.59 15.52
C ASN A 21 -16.24 -2.82 16.73
N TYR A 22 -15.14 -3.31 17.33
CA TYR A 22 -14.43 -2.59 18.38
C TYR A 22 -13.75 -1.32 17.84
N TYR A 23 -13.08 -1.41 16.69
CA TYR A 23 -12.30 -0.30 16.14
C TYR A 23 -13.06 0.63 15.16
N TYR A 24 -14.20 0.19 14.63
CA TYR A 24 -15.01 0.96 13.70
C TYR A 24 -16.42 1.12 14.26
N LYS A 25 -16.87 2.36 14.48
CA LYS A 25 -18.17 2.65 15.07
C LYS A 25 -19.28 2.79 14.04
N ASP A 26 -20.49 2.40 14.44
CA ASP A 26 -21.72 2.55 13.66
C ASP A 26 -21.62 1.92 12.26
N VAL A 27 -20.85 0.84 12.15
CA VAL A 27 -20.64 0.09 10.91
C VAL A 27 -21.45 -1.21 10.89
N VAL A 28 -21.67 -1.72 9.69
CA VAL A 28 -22.20 -3.05 9.43
C VAL A 28 -21.13 -3.88 8.75
N ILE A 29 -20.87 -5.08 9.27
CA ILE A 29 -19.96 -6.05 8.66
C ILE A 29 -20.81 -7.05 7.88
N ALA A 30 -20.76 -6.97 6.55
CA ALA A 30 -21.66 -7.73 5.69
C ALA A 30 -20.99 -8.14 4.36
N PRO A 31 -21.51 -9.18 3.69
CA PRO A 31 -21.09 -9.53 2.34
C PRO A 31 -21.44 -8.43 1.35
N VAL A 32 -20.52 -8.11 0.46
CA VAL A 32 -20.74 -7.22 -0.69
C VAL A 32 -20.03 -7.77 -1.91
N LYS A 33 -20.52 -7.39 -3.10
CA LYS A 33 -19.83 -7.68 -4.35
C LYS A 33 -18.45 -7.04 -4.34
N ASP A 34 -17.41 -7.82 -4.57
CA ASP A 34 -16.02 -7.37 -4.54
C ASP A 34 -15.16 -7.90 -5.71
N ASN A 35 -15.77 -8.64 -6.63
CA ASN A 35 -15.13 -9.09 -7.88
C ASN A 35 -15.01 -7.95 -8.92
N TYR A 36 -14.27 -6.91 -8.56
CA TYR A 36 -13.89 -5.80 -9.45
C TYR A 36 -12.42 -5.92 -9.86
N LEU A 37 -12.08 -5.32 -10.99
CA LEU A 37 -10.68 -5.08 -11.35
C LEU A 37 -10.20 -3.81 -10.65
N LEU A 38 -9.04 -3.90 -10.02
CA LEU A 38 -8.39 -2.82 -9.31
C LEU A 38 -7.03 -2.54 -9.96
N ARG A 39 -6.81 -1.31 -10.41
CA ARG A 39 -5.54 -0.87 -10.99
C ARG A 39 -4.63 -0.33 -9.90
N VAL A 40 -3.63 -1.12 -9.52
CA VAL A 40 -2.69 -0.80 -8.45
C VAL A 40 -1.42 -0.18 -9.03
N ASN A 41 -1.04 1.03 -8.63
CA ASN A 41 0.23 1.62 -9.01
C ASN A 41 1.38 0.94 -8.26
N ILE A 42 2.27 0.27 -9.01
CA ILE A 42 3.42 -0.47 -8.52
C ILE A 42 4.77 0.18 -8.89
N GLY A 43 4.71 1.36 -9.50
CA GLY A 43 5.86 2.15 -9.92
C GLY A 43 5.42 3.56 -10.29
N HIS A 44 5.76 4.54 -9.45
CA HIS A 44 5.31 5.92 -9.59
C HIS A 44 6.41 6.82 -10.15
N GLN A 45 6.09 7.61 -11.17
CA GLN A 45 6.96 8.60 -11.80
C GLN A 45 8.36 8.08 -12.18
N LEU A 46 8.43 6.90 -12.81
CA LEU A 46 9.68 6.24 -13.14
C LEU A 46 10.33 6.77 -14.43
N ASN A 47 11.67 6.77 -14.46
CA ASN A 47 12.46 7.00 -15.68
C ASN A 47 12.78 5.69 -16.44
N SER A 48 12.82 4.58 -15.73
CA SER A 48 13.14 3.26 -16.26
C SER A 48 12.47 2.18 -15.43
N VAL A 49 12.06 1.09 -16.07
CA VAL A 49 11.55 -0.12 -15.43
C VAL A 49 11.95 -1.33 -16.25
N SER A 50 12.22 -2.46 -15.60
CA SER A 50 12.45 -3.74 -16.28
C SER A 50 11.49 -4.81 -15.80
N ILE A 51 10.99 -5.63 -16.71
CA ILE A 51 10.03 -6.70 -16.45
C ILE A 51 10.55 -8.00 -17.04
N SER A 52 10.55 -9.07 -16.24
CA SER A 52 10.96 -10.39 -16.71
C SER A 52 10.19 -11.51 -16.03
N THR A 53 9.94 -12.58 -16.77
CA THR A 53 9.43 -13.85 -16.21
C THR A 53 10.55 -14.59 -15.49
N GLN A 54 10.30 -14.92 -14.22
CA GLN A 54 11.21 -15.66 -13.34
C GLN A 54 11.05 -17.17 -13.46
N SER A 55 9.87 -17.64 -13.85
CA SER A 55 9.60 -19.07 -14.04
C SER A 55 10.50 -19.68 -15.12
N LYS A 56 10.81 -20.98 -14.96
CA LYS A 56 11.62 -21.72 -15.95
C LYS A 56 10.90 -21.85 -17.31
N SER A 57 9.58 -21.68 -17.31
CA SER A 57 8.67 -21.75 -18.43
C SER A 57 7.61 -20.66 -18.32
N GLY A 58 6.83 -20.47 -19.39
CA GLY A 58 5.84 -19.40 -19.51
C GLY A 58 6.20 -18.39 -20.60
N ILE A 59 5.25 -17.51 -20.89
CA ILE A 59 5.34 -16.52 -21.97
C ILE A 59 5.02 -15.14 -21.40
N LEU A 60 5.78 -14.13 -21.83
CA LEU A 60 5.41 -12.71 -21.71
C LEU A 60 4.83 -12.24 -23.04
N ARG A 61 3.68 -11.60 -23.02
CA ARG A 61 3.06 -10.95 -24.18
C ARG A 61 3.10 -9.44 -24.00
N LEU A 62 3.77 -8.74 -24.91
CA LEU A 62 3.79 -7.29 -24.98
C LEU A 62 2.77 -6.81 -26.02
N ILE A 63 1.91 -5.88 -25.63
CA ILE A 63 0.82 -5.34 -26.42
C ILE A 63 0.97 -3.81 -26.49
N PRO A 64 0.99 -3.19 -27.68
CA PRO A 64 0.91 -1.74 -27.81
C PRO A 64 -0.43 -1.20 -27.30
N GLY A 65 -0.41 -0.13 -26.50
CA GLY A 65 -1.61 0.51 -25.97
C GLY A 65 -2.16 -0.10 -24.68
N GLU A 66 -3.31 0.42 -24.23
CA GLU A 66 -4.10 -0.20 -23.16
C GLU A 66 -4.95 -1.33 -23.75
N SER A 67 -4.84 -2.53 -23.16
CA SER A 67 -5.73 -3.65 -23.48
C SER A 67 -6.58 -4.01 -22.25
N GLN A 68 -7.89 -3.96 -22.41
CA GLN A 68 -8.86 -4.51 -21.45
C GLN A 68 -9.67 -5.58 -22.20
N GLY A 69 -9.47 -6.86 -21.86
CA GLY A 69 -10.13 -7.99 -22.56
C GLY A 69 -9.28 -8.64 -23.65
N ALA A 70 -9.93 -9.25 -24.65
CA ALA A 70 -9.26 -10.05 -25.68
C ALA A 70 -8.29 -9.22 -26.53
N ASP A 71 -7.20 -9.84 -26.97
CA ASP A 71 -6.14 -9.19 -27.75
C ASP A 71 -6.63 -8.78 -29.15
N THR A 72 -7.12 -7.56 -29.28
CA THR A 72 -7.55 -6.99 -30.57
C THR A 72 -6.49 -6.09 -31.21
N SER A 73 -5.37 -5.84 -30.52
CA SER A 73 -4.31 -4.95 -30.98
C SER A 73 -3.37 -5.61 -32.01
N THR A 74 -3.29 -5.04 -33.20
CA THR A 74 -2.24 -5.37 -34.18
C THR A 74 -0.86 -5.09 -33.58
N GLY A 75 0.08 -6.05 -33.68
CA GLY A 75 1.47 -5.84 -33.26
C GLY A 75 1.86 -6.38 -31.88
N SER A 76 1.01 -7.19 -31.23
CA SER A 76 1.40 -7.93 -30.03
C SER A 76 2.58 -8.87 -30.29
N ARG A 77 3.50 -9.01 -29.33
CA ARG A 77 4.65 -9.91 -29.43
C ARG A 77 4.77 -10.82 -28.21
N ASN A 78 4.99 -12.10 -28.46
CA ASN A 78 5.29 -13.09 -27.43
C ASN A 78 6.80 -13.24 -27.24
N PHE A 79 7.20 -13.34 -25.98
CA PHE A 79 8.57 -13.57 -25.54
C PHE A 79 8.61 -14.81 -24.67
N PRO A 80 9.62 -15.69 -24.85
CA PRO A 80 9.80 -16.83 -23.96
C PRO A 80 10.22 -16.37 -22.55
N ALA A 81 10.17 -17.32 -21.62
CA ALA A 81 10.72 -17.15 -20.28
C ALA A 81 12.17 -16.63 -20.29
N LYS A 82 12.58 -15.96 -19.20
CA LYS A 82 13.91 -15.36 -19.00
C LYS A 82 14.30 -14.24 -19.98
N VAL A 83 13.36 -13.71 -20.76
CA VAL A 83 13.55 -12.43 -21.45
C VAL A 83 13.35 -11.28 -20.48
N ASN A 84 14.24 -10.28 -20.52
CA ASN A 84 14.10 -9.04 -19.79
C ASN A 84 13.61 -7.94 -20.75
N LEU A 85 12.40 -7.43 -20.52
CA LEU A 85 11.85 -6.27 -21.20
C LEU A 85 12.24 -5.02 -20.41
N THR A 86 12.98 -4.11 -21.02
CA THR A 86 13.36 -2.83 -20.41
C THR A 86 12.66 -1.69 -21.11
N PHE A 87 12.10 -0.79 -20.32
CA PHE A 87 11.40 0.41 -20.76
C PHE A 87 12.12 1.64 -20.19
N GLY A 88 12.33 2.64 -21.02
CA GLY A 88 12.85 3.95 -20.61
C GLY A 88 12.06 5.05 -21.28
N ILE A 89 11.96 6.22 -20.64
CA ILE A 89 11.17 7.33 -21.15
C ILE A 89 12.05 8.51 -21.62
N SER A 90 11.68 9.11 -22.74
CA SER A 90 12.28 10.33 -23.28
C SER A 90 11.19 11.23 -23.87
N GLY A 91 10.97 12.39 -23.26
CA GLY A 91 9.76 13.18 -23.52
C GLY A 91 8.51 12.32 -23.25
N LEU A 92 7.49 12.40 -24.10
CA LEU A 92 6.30 11.57 -23.97
C LEU A 92 6.48 10.10 -24.41
N ASN A 93 7.62 9.75 -25.03
CA ASN A 93 7.83 8.46 -25.68
C ASN A 93 8.51 7.44 -24.77
N ILE A 94 7.97 6.24 -24.71
CA ILE A 94 8.56 5.08 -24.04
C ILE A 94 9.32 4.25 -25.10
N MET A 95 10.64 4.21 -24.93
CA MET A 95 11.55 3.33 -25.63
C MET A 95 11.55 1.97 -24.97
N SER A 96 11.45 0.89 -25.74
CA SER A 96 11.40 -0.46 -25.22
C SER A 96 12.41 -1.38 -25.92
N LYS A 97 12.97 -2.33 -25.18
CA LYS A 97 13.88 -3.36 -25.71
C LYS A 97 13.69 -4.68 -24.99
N ALA A 98 13.97 -5.79 -25.67
CA ALA A 98 14.04 -7.11 -25.08
C ALA A 98 15.47 -7.64 -25.10
N THR A 99 15.96 -8.09 -23.94
CA THR A 99 17.26 -8.73 -23.79
C THR A 99 17.07 -10.20 -23.45
N TYR A 100 17.65 -11.08 -24.26
CA TYR A 100 17.62 -12.53 -24.08
C TYR A 100 18.79 -13.01 -23.22
N ALA A 101 18.65 -14.18 -22.61
CA ALA A 101 19.68 -14.76 -21.74
C ALA A 101 21.05 -14.98 -22.42
N ASN A 102 21.07 -15.13 -23.75
CA ASN A 102 22.31 -15.25 -24.54
C ASN A 102 22.94 -13.88 -24.90
N GLY A 103 22.45 -12.78 -24.33
CA GLY A 103 22.92 -11.42 -24.60
C GLY A 103 22.36 -10.78 -25.86
N ARG A 104 21.56 -11.49 -26.67
CA ARG A 104 20.88 -10.88 -27.83
C ARG A 104 19.92 -9.80 -27.35
N VAL A 105 19.98 -8.63 -27.99
CA VAL A 105 19.07 -7.51 -27.74
C VAL A 105 18.25 -7.23 -29.00
N ILE A 106 16.96 -6.99 -28.84
CA ILE A 106 16.11 -6.45 -29.90
C ILE A 106 15.43 -5.17 -29.43
N ASN A 107 15.47 -4.14 -30.26
CA ASN A 107 14.70 -2.93 -30.04
C ASN A 107 13.24 -3.19 -30.41
N LEU A 108 12.34 -2.75 -29.55
CA LEU A 108 10.91 -2.86 -29.73
C LEU A 108 10.36 -1.48 -30.14
N PRO A 109 9.12 -1.40 -30.66
CA PRO A 109 8.57 -0.14 -31.12
C PRO A 109 8.53 0.89 -29.99
N VAL A 110 8.49 2.15 -30.40
CA VAL A 110 8.26 3.27 -29.49
C VAL A 110 6.75 3.43 -29.29
N GLY A 111 6.32 3.71 -28.07
CA GLY A 111 4.92 3.94 -27.76
C GLY A 111 4.76 4.81 -26.52
N GLN A 112 3.54 5.23 -26.22
CA GLN A 112 3.23 5.98 -24.99
C GLN A 112 2.60 5.09 -23.92
N THR A 113 2.09 3.92 -24.32
CA THR A 113 1.43 2.97 -23.45
C THR A 113 1.70 1.55 -23.92
N TRP A 114 1.94 0.67 -22.96
CA TRP A 114 2.20 -0.75 -23.17
C TRP A 114 1.42 -1.58 -22.16
N THR A 115 0.80 -2.67 -22.62
CA THR A 115 0.24 -3.71 -21.76
C THR A 115 1.13 -4.95 -21.82
N ILE A 116 1.42 -5.55 -20.67
CA ILE A 116 2.22 -6.76 -20.50
C ILE A 116 1.38 -7.80 -19.79
N ARG A 117 1.20 -8.95 -20.43
CA ARG A 117 0.53 -10.14 -19.88
C ARG A 117 1.52 -11.29 -19.76
N TRP A 118 1.28 -12.22 -18.84
CA TRP A 118 2.07 -13.44 -18.72
C TRP A 118 1.19 -14.66 -18.54
N SER A 119 1.69 -15.82 -18.98
CA SER A 119 0.90 -17.06 -19.01
C SER A 119 0.47 -17.53 -17.62
N GLY A 120 -0.68 -18.20 -17.58
CA GLY A 120 -1.27 -18.75 -16.36
C GLY A 120 -1.98 -17.69 -15.51
N THR A 121 -2.33 -16.53 -16.08
CA THR A 121 -3.21 -15.54 -15.46
C THR A 121 -4.57 -15.51 -16.16
N ARG A 122 -5.52 -14.75 -15.61
CA ARG A 122 -6.83 -14.52 -16.24
C ARG A 122 -6.73 -13.85 -17.61
N ASP A 123 -5.66 -13.10 -17.84
CA ASP A 123 -5.47 -12.30 -19.06
C ASP A 123 -4.65 -13.03 -20.13
N LEU A 124 -3.95 -14.12 -19.77
CA LEU A 124 -3.23 -14.95 -20.73
C LEU A 124 -3.16 -16.41 -20.26
N GLU A 125 -3.88 -17.29 -20.95
CA GLU A 125 -3.85 -18.71 -20.70
C GLU A 125 -2.46 -19.33 -20.94
N GLY A 126 -2.22 -20.47 -20.29
CA GLY A 126 -0.98 -21.23 -20.40
C GLY A 126 -0.46 -21.66 -19.03
N GLN A 127 0.79 -22.10 -18.98
CA GLN A 127 1.42 -22.53 -17.73
C GLN A 127 1.63 -21.36 -16.77
N ASP A 128 1.35 -21.60 -15.49
CA ASP A 128 1.63 -20.71 -14.36
C ASP A 128 3.05 -20.11 -14.42
N ALA A 129 3.09 -18.80 -14.65
CA ALA A 129 4.32 -18.02 -14.62
C ALA A 129 4.29 -16.95 -13.52
N VAL A 130 5.47 -16.64 -13.00
CA VAL A 130 5.70 -15.50 -12.10
C VAL A 130 6.50 -14.46 -12.86
N THR A 131 5.96 -13.24 -12.90
CA THR A 131 6.61 -12.08 -13.47
C THR A 131 7.27 -11.26 -12.36
N SER A 132 8.38 -10.62 -12.68
CA SER A 132 9.07 -9.70 -11.79
C SER A 132 9.15 -8.33 -12.41
N VAL A 133 9.00 -7.31 -11.59
CA VAL A 133 9.20 -5.90 -11.95
C VAL A 133 10.37 -5.39 -11.13
N ASN A 134 11.37 -4.85 -11.81
CA ASN A 134 12.54 -4.22 -11.21
C ASN A 134 12.44 -2.71 -11.38
N VAL A 135 12.36 -2.01 -10.24
CA VAL A 135 12.37 -0.56 -10.15
C VAL A 135 13.57 -0.16 -9.29
N ASN A 136 14.55 0.54 -9.89
CA ASN A 136 15.74 1.02 -9.20
C ASN A 136 16.49 -0.05 -8.38
N GLY A 137 16.53 -1.30 -8.86
CA GLY A 137 17.18 -2.42 -8.20
C GLY A 137 16.29 -3.22 -7.24
N VAL A 138 15.11 -2.70 -6.89
CA VAL A 138 14.12 -3.41 -6.06
C VAL A 138 13.25 -4.30 -6.94
N ILE A 139 13.29 -5.61 -6.69
CA ILE A 139 12.57 -6.61 -7.46
C ILE A 139 11.32 -7.04 -6.70
N THR A 140 10.15 -6.81 -7.30
CA THR A 140 8.85 -7.30 -6.79
C THR A 140 8.30 -8.37 -7.72
N LYS A 141 7.73 -9.43 -7.16
CA LYS A 141 7.18 -10.58 -7.91
C LYS A 141 5.66 -10.53 -7.96
N TYR A 142 5.08 -10.89 -9.09
CA TYR A 142 3.65 -10.93 -9.34
C TYR A 142 3.27 -12.26 -9.99
N ARG A 143 2.27 -12.92 -9.41
CA ARG A 143 1.67 -14.15 -9.96
C ARG A 143 0.42 -13.83 -10.78
N TYR A 144 -0.29 -12.76 -10.45
CA TYR A 144 -1.58 -12.41 -11.05
C TYR A 144 -1.63 -11.00 -11.63
N GLY A 145 -2.62 -10.80 -12.50
CA GLY A 145 -2.95 -9.55 -13.15
C GLY A 145 -2.29 -9.36 -14.52
N GLN A 146 -2.35 -8.11 -14.97
CA GLN A 146 -1.65 -7.60 -16.15
C GLN A 146 -1.00 -6.27 -15.81
N ILE A 147 0.20 -6.03 -16.35
CA ILE A 147 0.93 -4.79 -16.11
C ILE A 147 0.68 -3.80 -17.23
N GLN A 148 0.42 -2.54 -16.89
CA GLN A 148 0.44 -1.44 -17.83
C GLN A 148 1.59 -0.49 -17.51
N ILE A 149 2.21 0.04 -18.55
CA ILE A 149 3.21 1.11 -18.47
C ILE A 149 2.69 2.25 -19.31
N LYS A 150 2.54 3.44 -18.71
CA LYS A 150 1.98 4.61 -19.38
C LYS A 150 2.84 5.84 -19.13
N SER A 151 3.06 6.61 -20.18
CA SER A 151 3.66 7.94 -20.12
C SER A 151 2.62 8.92 -19.59
N VAL A 152 2.89 9.54 -18.46
CA VAL A 152 2.01 10.50 -17.79
C VAL A 152 2.76 11.81 -17.60
N LYS A 153 2.10 12.92 -17.95
CA LYS A 153 2.64 14.26 -17.74
C LYS A 153 2.61 14.59 -16.25
N THR A 154 3.76 14.94 -15.68
CA THR A 154 3.88 15.43 -14.31
C THR A 154 3.85 16.97 -14.29
N PRO A 155 3.46 17.59 -13.17
CA PRO A 155 3.42 19.06 -13.07
C PRO A 155 4.79 19.73 -13.21
N THR A 156 5.86 19.08 -12.73
CA THR A 156 7.19 19.70 -12.56
C THR A 156 8.28 19.11 -13.45
N ASP A 157 8.13 17.87 -13.89
CA ASP A 157 9.24 17.05 -14.40
C ASP A 157 9.05 16.55 -15.85
N GLY A 158 8.09 17.14 -16.58
CA GLY A 158 7.76 16.73 -17.94
C GLY A 158 6.92 15.45 -17.95
N TYR A 159 7.43 14.38 -18.54
CA TYR A 159 6.74 13.08 -18.58
C TYR A 159 7.52 12.03 -17.78
N ARG A 160 6.78 11.15 -17.12
CA ARG A 160 7.30 9.99 -16.38
C ARG A 160 6.45 8.76 -16.65
N MET A 161 6.98 7.58 -16.35
CA MET A 161 6.22 6.33 -16.47
C MET A 161 5.48 6.02 -15.18
N GLU A 162 4.19 5.78 -15.30
CA GLU A 162 3.39 5.09 -14.30
C GLU A 162 3.31 3.61 -14.69
N VAL A 163 3.58 2.74 -13.72
CA VAL A 163 3.52 1.28 -13.89
C VAL A 163 2.44 0.75 -12.97
N THR A 164 1.41 0.12 -13.52
CA THR A 164 0.29 -0.40 -12.76
C THR A 164 0.12 -1.89 -12.97
N ASN A 165 -0.34 -2.61 -11.94
CA ASN A 165 -0.81 -3.98 -12.06
C ASN A 165 -2.34 -3.98 -11.86
N THR A 166 -3.07 -4.45 -12.87
CA THR A 166 -4.52 -4.62 -12.78
C THR A 166 -4.81 -6.03 -12.27
N VAL A 167 -5.39 -6.14 -11.08
CA VAL A 167 -5.68 -7.39 -10.39
C VAL A 167 -7.14 -7.44 -9.97
N ARG A 168 -7.70 -8.64 -9.80
CA ARG A 168 -9.01 -8.84 -9.21
C ARG A 168 -8.96 -8.55 -7.72
N LEU A 169 -9.84 -7.66 -7.25
CA LEU A 169 -9.88 -7.22 -5.86
C LEU A 169 -10.19 -8.38 -4.90
N HIS A 170 -11.19 -9.21 -5.25
CA HIS A 170 -11.67 -10.33 -4.44
C HIS A 170 -10.57 -11.23 -3.84
N ASP A 171 -9.50 -11.48 -4.60
CA ASP A 171 -8.45 -12.42 -4.23
C ASP A 171 -7.04 -11.98 -4.64
N GLU A 172 -6.76 -11.78 -5.93
CA GLU A 172 -5.43 -11.48 -6.49
C GLU A 172 -4.78 -10.27 -5.81
N TYR A 173 -5.56 -9.24 -5.51
CA TYR A 173 -5.13 -8.07 -4.74
C TYR A 173 -4.91 -8.39 -3.27
N LEU A 174 -5.94 -8.96 -2.61
CA LEU A 174 -5.92 -9.18 -1.15
C LEU A 174 -4.87 -10.19 -0.71
N TRP A 175 -4.58 -11.21 -1.54
CA TRP A 175 -3.49 -12.15 -1.29
C TRP A 175 -2.12 -11.48 -1.28
N GLY A 176 -1.96 -10.35 -1.95
CA GLY A 176 -0.71 -9.59 -2.01
C GLY A 176 -0.56 -8.50 -0.95
N ILE A 177 -1.51 -8.33 -0.03
CA ILE A 177 -1.44 -7.31 1.03
C ILE A 177 -0.42 -7.71 2.11
N GLY A 178 0.59 -6.87 2.30
CA GLY A 178 1.73 -7.07 3.20
C GLY A 178 1.66 -6.24 4.49
N GLU A 179 0.47 -5.93 4.99
CA GLU A 179 0.27 -5.01 6.13
C GLU A 179 0.48 -5.68 7.50
N MET A 180 0.18 -6.98 7.61
CA MET A 180 0.19 -7.72 8.87
C MET A 180 1.06 -8.98 8.74
N PRO A 181 1.88 -9.34 9.74
CA PRO A 181 2.65 -10.60 9.70
C PRO A 181 1.74 -11.81 9.56
N SER A 182 2.02 -12.69 8.59
CA SER A 182 1.15 -13.84 8.31
C SER A 182 1.14 -14.92 9.41
N SER A 183 2.05 -14.82 10.39
CA SER A 183 2.13 -15.71 11.55
C SER A 183 1.16 -15.36 12.67
N TRP A 184 0.42 -14.26 12.55
CA TRP A 184 -0.52 -13.82 13.58
C TRP A 184 -1.80 -14.66 13.59
N PRO A 185 -2.59 -14.60 14.70
CA PRO A 185 -3.82 -15.38 14.83
C PRO A 185 -4.81 -15.14 13.69
N ALA A 186 -5.53 -16.18 13.29
CA ALA A 186 -6.43 -16.16 12.14
C ALA A 186 -7.47 -15.03 12.21
N ALA A 187 -8.06 -14.76 13.38
CA ALA A 187 -9.05 -13.68 13.55
C ALA A 187 -8.45 -12.29 13.26
N ALA A 188 -7.20 -12.03 13.65
CA ALA A 188 -6.50 -10.78 13.33
C ALA A 188 -6.22 -10.68 11.82
N LEU A 189 -5.78 -11.77 11.19
CA LEU A 189 -5.54 -11.81 9.74
C LEU A 189 -6.84 -11.59 8.95
N GLN A 190 -7.94 -12.20 9.37
CA GLN A 190 -9.27 -12.01 8.77
C GLN A 190 -9.76 -10.57 8.93
N ALA A 191 -9.61 -9.98 10.12
CA ALA A 191 -9.96 -8.58 10.36
C ALA A 191 -9.16 -7.65 9.46
N GLN A 192 -7.85 -7.89 9.30
CA GLN A 192 -7.01 -7.13 8.37
C GLN A 192 -7.44 -7.33 6.91
N GLY A 193 -7.76 -8.55 6.49
CA GLY A 193 -8.25 -8.84 5.14
C GLY A 193 -9.55 -8.11 4.82
N ILE A 194 -10.51 -8.11 5.75
CA ILE A 194 -11.79 -7.39 5.63
C ILE A 194 -11.56 -5.88 5.60
N ALA A 195 -10.70 -5.33 6.47
CA ALA A 195 -10.35 -3.90 6.44
C ALA A 195 -9.69 -3.52 5.11
N SER A 196 -8.74 -4.33 4.62
CA SER A 196 -8.09 -4.10 3.33
C SER A 196 -9.06 -4.16 2.16
N ARG A 197 -9.99 -5.13 2.14
CA ARG A 197 -11.08 -5.22 1.16
C ARG A 197 -11.95 -3.97 1.17
N SER A 198 -12.38 -3.54 2.35
CA SER A 198 -13.25 -2.36 2.52
C SER A 198 -12.61 -1.09 1.97
N TYR A 199 -11.33 -0.88 2.30
CA TYR A 199 -10.55 0.25 1.80
C TYR A 199 -10.41 0.21 0.27
N ALA A 200 -10.09 -0.95 -0.31
CA ALA A 200 -9.97 -1.10 -1.76
C ALA A 200 -11.32 -0.88 -2.47
N LEU A 201 -12.43 -1.38 -1.91
CA LEU A 201 -13.78 -1.12 -2.42
C LEU A 201 -14.17 0.35 -2.33
N ASN A 202 -13.68 1.09 -1.33
CA ASN A 202 -13.88 2.53 -1.25
C ASN A 202 -13.12 3.27 -2.37
N LYS A 203 -12.05 2.69 -2.93
CA LYS A 203 -11.17 3.28 -3.94
C LYS A 203 -11.47 2.85 -5.37
N VAL A 204 -12.02 1.65 -5.56
CA VAL A 204 -12.25 1.09 -6.89
C VAL A 204 -13.12 2.01 -7.75
N GLY A 205 -12.71 2.24 -9.00
CA GLY A 205 -13.40 3.13 -9.93
C GLY A 205 -13.13 4.63 -9.70
N LYS A 206 -12.41 5.01 -8.63
CA LYS A 206 -11.94 6.39 -8.40
C LYS A 206 -10.57 6.59 -9.05
N TYR A 207 -10.56 6.51 -10.38
CA TYR A 207 -9.35 6.61 -11.17
C TYR A 207 -8.64 7.96 -11.00
N ASN A 208 -7.35 7.91 -10.65
CA ASN A 208 -6.47 9.07 -10.52
C ASN A 208 -5.49 9.14 -11.70
N THR A 209 -5.65 10.17 -12.52
CA THR A 209 -4.83 10.42 -13.71
C THR A 209 -3.35 10.63 -13.40
N ALA A 210 -2.99 11.09 -12.19
CA ALA A 210 -1.61 11.36 -11.80
C ALA A 210 -0.78 10.09 -11.53
N CYS A 211 -1.43 8.96 -11.27
CA CYS A 211 -0.78 7.66 -11.09
C CYS A 211 -1.24 6.59 -12.09
N ASP A 212 -2.18 6.95 -12.96
CA ASP A 212 -2.89 6.00 -13.81
C ASP A 212 -3.48 4.84 -12.97
N CYS A 213 -4.10 5.11 -11.81
CA CYS A 213 -4.42 4.06 -10.84
C CYS A 213 -5.69 4.34 -10.02
N ASP A 214 -6.27 3.29 -9.43
CA ASP A 214 -7.27 3.40 -8.36
C ASP A 214 -6.58 3.56 -6.99
N ILE A 215 -5.44 2.89 -6.81
CA ILE A 215 -4.74 2.77 -5.52
C ILE A 215 -3.22 2.63 -5.71
N TYR A 216 -2.43 3.12 -4.76
CA TYR A 216 -0.97 2.95 -4.73
C TYR A 216 -0.55 1.74 -3.89
N ALA A 217 0.46 1.00 -4.34
CA ALA A 217 1.18 -0.01 -3.56
C ALA A 217 2.20 0.64 -2.60
N ALA A 218 1.75 1.55 -1.74
CA ALA A 218 2.60 2.32 -0.83
C ALA A 218 1.84 2.79 0.41
N THR A 219 2.57 3.31 1.40
CA THR A 219 2.02 3.80 2.68
C THR A 219 0.94 4.87 2.58
N ARG A 220 0.80 5.53 1.42
CA ARG A 220 -0.30 6.48 1.17
C ARG A 220 -1.67 5.81 0.98
N ASP A 221 -1.68 4.54 0.61
CA ASP A 221 -2.87 3.71 0.53
C ASP A 221 -2.65 2.38 1.27
N GLN A 222 -2.13 1.34 0.59
CA GLN A 222 -1.88 0.03 1.20
C GLN A 222 -0.60 -0.61 0.65
N SER A 223 0.09 -1.34 1.52
CA SER A 223 1.27 -2.15 1.21
C SER A 223 0.86 -3.39 0.40
N PHE A 224 0.78 -3.24 -0.93
CA PHE A 224 0.63 -4.36 -1.85
C PHE A 224 2.00 -4.84 -2.32
N ILE A 225 2.47 -5.97 -1.75
CA ILE A 225 3.79 -6.55 -2.04
C ILE A 225 3.72 -7.70 -3.05
N GLY A 226 2.55 -7.91 -3.65
CA GLY A 226 2.31 -8.93 -4.66
C GLY A 226 2.57 -10.34 -4.15
N TYR A 227 3.15 -11.17 -5.01
CA TYR A 227 3.32 -12.60 -4.75
C TYR A 227 4.27 -12.91 -3.60
N ALA A 228 5.07 -11.94 -3.16
CA ALA A 228 5.96 -12.10 -2.01
C ALA A 228 5.19 -12.53 -0.75
N LYS A 229 3.95 -12.04 -0.58
CA LYS A 229 3.09 -12.37 0.56
C LYS A 229 2.68 -13.85 0.59
N GLU A 230 2.20 -14.37 -0.53
CA GLU A 230 1.73 -15.76 -0.63
C GLU A 230 2.85 -16.78 -0.50
N ILE A 231 4.06 -16.43 -0.97
CA ILE A 231 5.23 -17.32 -0.91
C ILE A 231 6.07 -17.15 0.36
N GLU A 232 5.60 -16.38 1.34
CA GLU A 232 6.24 -16.32 2.65
C GLU A 232 6.40 -17.74 3.21
N PRO A 233 7.63 -18.21 3.46
CA PRO A 233 7.85 -19.57 3.94
C PRO A 233 7.07 -19.82 5.23
N ARG A 234 6.36 -20.95 5.29
CA ARG A 234 5.51 -21.41 6.41
C ARG A 234 4.22 -20.62 6.63
N TYR A 235 4.22 -19.30 6.42
CA TYR A 235 3.12 -18.44 6.86
C TYR A 235 2.25 -17.86 5.74
N GLY A 236 2.73 -17.79 4.49
CA GLY A 236 1.97 -17.18 3.40
C GLY A 236 0.61 -17.85 3.14
N GLN A 237 0.52 -19.17 3.38
CA GLN A 237 -0.73 -19.91 3.28
C GLN A 237 -1.73 -19.57 4.40
N LEU A 238 -1.27 -19.13 5.58
CA LEU A 238 -2.14 -18.66 6.65
C LEU A 238 -2.83 -17.34 6.26
N TRP A 239 -2.07 -16.40 5.69
CA TRP A 239 -2.64 -15.16 5.15
C TRP A 239 -3.66 -15.45 4.04
N LYS A 240 -3.25 -16.24 3.03
CA LYS A 240 -4.14 -16.61 1.92
C LYS A 240 -5.41 -17.30 2.41
N GLY A 241 -5.28 -18.23 3.37
CA GLY A 241 -6.39 -18.91 4.01
C GLY A 241 -7.32 -17.96 4.77
N ALA A 242 -6.78 -16.98 5.50
CA ALA A 242 -7.56 -15.97 6.21
C ALA A 242 -8.33 -15.06 5.24
N VAL A 243 -7.71 -14.61 4.14
CA VAL A 243 -8.41 -13.84 3.09
C VAL A 243 -9.54 -14.66 2.48
N ASN A 244 -9.28 -15.91 2.10
CA ASN A 244 -10.28 -16.80 1.51
C ASN A 244 -11.45 -17.09 2.46
N ALA A 245 -11.18 -17.23 3.77
CA ALA A 245 -12.21 -17.44 4.78
C ALA A 245 -13.18 -16.25 4.94
N THR A 246 -12.85 -15.09 4.34
CA THR A 246 -13.71 -13.88 4.35
C THR A 246 -14.43 -13.66 3.02
N ALA A 247 -14.27 -14.56 2.04
CA ALA A 247 -15.10 -14.63 0.84
C ALA A 247 -16.36 -15.46 1.15
N THR A 248 -17.53 -15.01 0.73
CA THR A 248 -18.78 -15.76 0.92
C THR A 248 -19.14 -16.60 -0.30
N ASP A 249 -18.70 -16.17 -1.48
CA ASP A 249 -18.80 -16.89 -2.75
C ASP A 249 -17.74 -16.32 -3.72
N THR A 250 -17.83 -16.63 -5.02
CA THR A 250 -16.85 -16.20 -6.03
C THR A 250 -16.96 -14.74 -6.45
N GLU A 251 -18.02 -14.04 -6.06
CA GLU A 251 -18.30 -12.64 -6.40
C GLU A 251 -18.39 -11.70 -5.20
N ASN A 252 -18.58 -12.25 -3.99
CA ASN A 252 -18.83 -11.50 -2.78
C ASN A 252 -17.85 -11.84 -1.65
N GLY A 253 -17.50 -10.82 -0.88
CA GLY A 253 -16.67 -10.92 0.31
C GLY A 253 -17.15 -10.03 1.44
N ILE A 254 -16.75 -10.33 2.66
CA ILE A 254 -17.10 -9.56 3.85
C ILE A 254 -16.35 -8.22 3.84
N ALA A 255 -17.09 -7.12 3.98
CA ALA A 255 -16.58 -5.75 4.07
C ALA A 255 -17.24 -4.99 5.23
N ILE A 256 -16.67 -3.83 5.55
CA ILE A 256 -17.12 -2.89 6.59
C ILE A 256 -17.85 -1.76 5.89
N LEU A 257 -19.11 -1.56 6.26
CA LEU A 257 -20.01 -0.63 5.61
C LEU A 257 -20.47 0.44 6.59
N TYR A 258 -20.49 1.69 6.15
CA TYR A 258 -21.17 2.79 6.84
C TYR A 258 -22.20 3.36 5.87
N ASN A 259 -23.47 3.45 6.30
CA ASN A 259 -24.59 3.81 5.43
C ASN A 259 -24.61 2.98 4.12
N SER A 260 -24.43 1.66 4.24
CA SER A 260 -24.39 0.70 3.13
C SER A 260 -23.25 0.87 2.11
N ASN A 261 -22.28 1.75 2.37
CA ASN A 261 -21.14 1.98 1.49
C ASN A 261 -19.84 1.48 2.14
N PRO A 262 -18.94 0.81 1.38
CA PRO A 262 -17.62 0.42 1.89
C PRO A 262 -16.83 1.62 2.42
N ILE A 263 -16.31 1.50 3.64
CA ILE A 263 -15.54 2.58 4.28
C ILE A 263 -14.09 2.59 3.83
N ALA A 264 -13.45 3.77 3.93
CA ALA A 264 -11.99 3.84 3.96
C ALA A 264 -11.50 3.32 5.33
N ALA A 265 -11.35 2.00 5.46
CA ALA A 265 -11.00 1.35 6.72
C ALA A 265 -9.54 1.62 7.10
N TYR A 266 -9.29 2.70 7.84
CA TYR A 266 -7.96 3.06 8.30
C TYR A 266 -7.44 2.10 9.38
N PHE A 267 -6.18 1.69 9.26
CA PHE A 267 -5.47 0.89 10.25
C PHE A 267 -4.02 1.36 10.37
N PHE A 268 -3.37 0.97 11.46
CA PHE A 268 -1.99 1.35 11.78
C PHE A 268 -1.35 0.31 12.70
N SER A 269 -0.02 0.34 12.85
CA SER A 269 0.73 -0.71 13.54
C SER A 269 0.33 -0.89 15.01
N SER A 270 0.48 0.14 15.82
CA SER A 270 0.16 0.12 17.26
C SER A 270 -0.14 1.52 17.75
N SER A 271 -0.85 1.61 18.87
CA SER A 271 -1.10 2.86 19.58
C SER A 271 -0.23 2.96 20.83
N SER A 272 -0.49 3.95 21.66
CA SER A 272 0.08 4.16 23.00
C SER A 272 -0.95 3.90 24.09
N GLY A 273 -1.87 2.95 23.84
CA GLY A 273 -2.92 2.56 24.79
C GLY A 273 -4.30 3.07 24.43
N GLN A 274 -4.42 3.95 23.43
CA GLN A 274 -5.67 4.52 22.95
C GLN A 274 -5.56 4.92 21.46
N THR A 275 -6.61 4.69 20.68
CA THR A 275 -6.66 5.12 19.28
C THR A 275 -7.09 6.57 19.14
N GLU A 276 -6.75 7.20 18.01
CA GLU A 276 -7.15 8.57 17.70
C GLU A 276 -8.55 8.67 17.07
N SER A 277 -9.17 9.84 17.21
CA SER A 277 -10.36 10.23 16.47
C SER A 277 -10.01 10.75 15.07
N GLY A 278 -11.00 10.78 14.16
CA GLY A 278 -10.79 11.37 12.84
C GLY A 278 -10.46 12.87 12.86
N ILE A 279 -11.06 13.63 13.79
CA ILE A 279 -10.84 15.07 13.91
C ILE A 279 -9.41 15.40 14.33
N ASP A 280 -8.84 14.60 15.24
CA ASP A 280 -7.50 14.84 15.78
C ASP A 280 -6.38 14.48 14.79
N VAL A 281 -6.64 13.58 13.84
CA VAL A 281 -5.67 13.15 12.82
C VAL A 281 -5.80 13.91 11.50
N TRP A 282 -7.04 14.08 11.02
CA TRP A 282 -7.30 14.63 9.68
C TRP A 282 -8.00 15.98 9.70
N THR A 283 -8.22 16.59 10.88
CA THR A 283 -8.93 17.87 11.04
C THR A 283 -10.33 17.87 10.39
N ARG A 284 -10.92 16.68 10.25
CA ARG A 284 -12.27 16.47 9.74
C ARG A 284 -12.89 15.28 10.44
N ASP A 285 -14.21 15.33 10.60
CA ASP A 285 -14.92 14.18 11.14
C ASP A 285 -14.85 12.98 10.19
N VAL A 286 -14.68 11.81 10.77
CA VAL A 286 -14.73 10.50 10.11
C VAL A 286 -15.60 9.62 11.01
N PRO A 287 -16.92 9.53 10.76
CA PRO A 287 -17.88 9.05 11.76
C PRO A 287 -17.59 7.67 12.34
N PHE A 288 -17.05 6.77 11.52
CA PHE A 288 -16.68 5.41 11.92
C PHE A 288 -15.29 5.29 12.58
N VAL A 289 -14.53 6.38 12.70
CA VAL A 289 -13.21 6.43 13.35
C VAL A 289 -13.32 7.22 14.65
N ALA A 290 -13.52 6.49 15.74
CA ALA A 290 -13.55 7.05 17.08
C ALA A 290 -12.36 6.53 17.90
N SER A 291 -12.03 7.28 18.95
CA SER A 291 -11.08 6.83 19.96
C SER A 291 -11.67 5.66 20.76
N VAL A 292 -10.91 4.57 20.85
CA VAL A 292 -11.18 3.42 21.72
C VAL A 292 -9.90 3.03 22.47
N PRO A 293 -10.00 2.45 23.68
CA PRO A 293 -8.84 1.90 24.37
C PRO A 293 -8.10 0.87 23.50
N ASP A 294 -6.80 0.74 23.71
CA ASP A 294 -5.97 -0.23 23.00
C ASP A 294 -4.80 -0.70 23.90
N PRO A 295 -5.09 -1.27 25.08
CA PRO A 295 -4.09 -1.62 26.08
C PRO A 295 -3.05 -2.61 25.57
N TRP A 296 -3.39 -3.46 24.60
CA TRP A 296 -2.47 -4.43 23.99
C TRP A 296 -1.27 -3.77 23.31
N SER A 297 -1.38 -2.53 22.84
CA SER A 297 -0.24 -1.84 22.23
C SER A 297 0.82 -1.40 23.25
N LEU A 298 0.47 -1.35 24.54
CA LEU A 298 1.40 -1.09 25.64
C LEU A 298 2.09 -2.35 26.16
N ASP A 299 1.64 -3.55 25.75
CA ASP A 299 2.26 -4.80 26.17
C ASP A 299 3.62 -4.97 25.44
N PRO A 300 4.76 -4.98 26.16
CA PRO A 300 6.08 -5.13 25.55
C PRO A 300 6.33 -6.53 24.96
N VAL A 301 5.54 -7.54 25.30
CA VAL A 301 5.60 -8.88 24.69
C VAL A 301 4.91 -8.86 23.32
N LEU A 302 3.75 -8.20 23.22
CA LEU A 302 3.03 -8.06 21.95
C LEU A 302 3.67 -7.03 21.03
N ASN A 303 4.14 -5.91 21.59
CA ASN A 303 4.72 -4.76 20.90
C ASN A 303 6.17 -4.45 21.36
N PRO A 304 7.13 -5.38 21.20
CA PRO A 304 8.47 -5.24 21.76
C PRO A 304 9.29 -4.08 21.19
N ARG A 305 8.87 -3.51 20.05
CA ARG A 305 9.59 -2.43 19.37
C ARG A 305 9.05 -1.03 19.65
N TYR A 306 7.75 -0.93 19.97
CA TYR A 306 7.07 0.36 20.00
C TYR A 306 6.17 0.56 21.22
N ALA A 307 6.02 -0.42 22.12
CA ALA A 307 5.42 -0.17 23.45
C ALA A 307 6.19 0.95 24.17
N HIS A 308 7.51 0.96 24.00
CA HIS A 308 8.40 2.06 24.32
C HIS A 308 9.40 2.26 23.20
N TRP A 309 9.71 3.52 22.85
CA TRP A 309 10.70 3.86 21.85
C TRP A 309 11.37 5.19 22.16
N GLN A 310 12.60 5.35 21.66
CA GLN A 310 13.35 6.61 21.70
C GLN A 310 13.97 6.88 20.33
N ARG A 311 14.01 8.14 19.91
CA ARG A 311 14.68 8.57 18.68
C ARG A 311 15.46 9.86 18.94
N THR A 312 16.66 9.92 18.37
CA THR A 312 17.41 11.16 18.23
C THR A 312 17.06 11.77 16.88
N VAL A 313 16.72 13.06 16.88
CA VAL A 313 16.45 13.83 15.66
C VAL A 313 17.50 14.93 15.58
N ASP A 314 18.24 14.97 14.49
CA ASP A 314 19.29 15.96 14.29
C ASP A 314 18.70 17.37 14.14
N GLN A 315 19.43 18.37 14.64
CA GLN A 315 19.03 19.78 14.60
C GLN A 315 18.67 20.28 13.19
N ASN A 316 19.39 19.81 12.17
CA ASN A 316 19.13 20.17 10.77
C ASN A 316 17.79 19.63 10.25
N VAL A 317 17.35 18.46 10.73
CA VAL A 317 16.05 17.88 10.38
C VAL A 317 14.95 18.69 11.04
N ILE A 318 15.13 19.07 12.31
CA ILE A 318 14.18 19.91 13.05
C ILE A 318 14.08 21.29 12.39
N SER A 319 15.21 21.94 12.10
CA SER A 319 15.23 23.27 11.48
C SER A 319 14.56 23.26 10.09
N LEU A 320 14.85 22.25 9.26
CA LEU A 320 14.19 22.06 7.97
C LEU A 320 12.69 21.78 8.12
N ALA A 321 12.29 21.03 9.15
CA ALA A 321 10.88 20.73 9.40
C ALA A 321 10.08 22.00 9.68
N PHE A 322 10.61 22.91 10.51
CA PHE A 322 9.96 24.18 10.85
C PHE A 322 10.23 25.31 9.84
N GLY A 323 11.13 25.12 8.89
CA GLY A 323 11.56 26.17 7.96
C GLY A 323 12.29 27.31 8.68
N LEU A 324 13.09 26.96 9.69
CA LEU A 324 13.90 27.88 10.49
C LEU A 324 15.40 27.67 10.17
N PRO A 325 16.25 28.69 10.30
CA PRO A 325 17.71 28.52 10.13
C PRO A 325 18.33 27.66 11.23
N ASN A 326 17.78 27.74 12.44
CA ASN A 326 18.17 26.97 13.62
C ASN A 326 16.98 26.89 14.59
N VAL A 327 17.04 25.99 15.58
CA VAL A 327 16.01 25.86 16.62
C VAL A 327 16.68 25.86 17.99
N ALA A 328 16.51 26.96 18.73
CA ALA A 328 17.05 27.13 20.07
C ALA A 328 16.21 26.43 21.15
N SER A 329 14.89 26.33 20.94
CA SER A 329 13.99 25.61 21.84
C SER A 329 12.81 24.98 21.12
N LEU A 330 12.31 23.89 21.70
CA LEU A 330 11.07 23.20 21.31
C LEU A 330 10.15 23.10 22.53
N GLU A 331 8.87 23.35 22.32
CA GLU A 331 7.83 23.25 23.35
C GLU A 331 6.60 22.51 22.79
N ILE A 332 6.06 21.56 23.55
CA ILE A 332 4.77 20.96 23.28
C ILE A 332 3.70 21.90 23.84
N ALA A 333 3.10 22.72 22.98
CA ALA A 333 2.11 23.72 23.37
C ALA A 333 0.71 23.14 23.66
N SER A 334 0.40 21.97 23.09
CA SER A 334 -0.87 21.26 23.39
C SER A 334 -0.79 19.77 23.08
N ARG A 335 -1.73 19.02 23.67
CA ARG A 335 -1.99 17.61 23.38
C ARG A 335 -3.46 17.43 23.00
N ASN A 336 -3.72 16.46 22.12
CA ASN A 336 -5.08 16.00 21.82
C ASN A 336 -5.66 15.23 23.03
N PRO A 337 -6.99 15.02 23.11
CA PRO A 337 -7.62 14.37 24.26
C PRO A 337 -7.07 13.00 24.63
N THR A 338 -6.58 12.26 23.63
CA THR A 338 -5.97 10.94 23.74
C THR A 338 -4.53 10.99 24.24
N GLY A 339 -3.81 12.11 24.09
CA GLY A 339 -2.43 12.28 24.56
C GLY A 339 -1.38 12.51 23.46
N THR A 340 -1.71 12.36 22.17
CA THR A 340 -0.77 12.75 21.10
C THR A 340 -0.46 14.24 21.14
N VAL A 341 0.75 14.61 20.71
CA VAL A 341 1.16 16.00 20.56
C VAL A 341 0.26 16.68 19.53
N GLY A 342 -0.46 17.72 19.98
CA GLY A 342 -1.34 18.53 19.14
C GLY A 342 -0.52 19.57 18.37
N VAL A 343 0.12 20.49 19.10
CA VAL A 343 0.93 21.59 18.55
C VAL A 343 2.30 21.64 19.21
N ILE A 344 3.33 21.91 18.40
CA ILE A 344 4.70 22.16 18.82
C ILE A 344 5.09 23.57 18.39
N LEU A 345 5.71 24.31 19.29
CA LEU A 345 6.36 25.59 19.01
C LEU A 345 7.87 25.40 18.93
N ALA A 346 8.48 25.92 17.87
CA ALA A 346 9.92 26.00 17.71
C ALA A 346 10.35 27.47 17.67
N THR A 347 11.35 27.82 18.48
CA THR A 347 11.91 29.18 18.53
C THR A 347 13.35 29.16 18.02
N SER A 348 13.70 30.02 17.08
CA SER A 348 15.08 30.20 16.62
C SER A 348 15.90 31.02 17.62
N ALA A 349 17.23 31.00 17.49
CA ALA A 349 18.15 31.80 18.29
C ALA A 349 17.89 33.31 18.14
N GLU A 350 17.32 33.74 17.01
CA GLU A 350 16.94 35.11 16.71
C GLU A 350 15.51 35.44 17.19
N GLY A 351 14.84 34.50 17.88
CA GLY A 351 13.51 34.68 18.45
C GLY A 351 12.36 34.45 17.47
N GLN A 352 12.61 33.92 16.26
CA GLN A 352 11.53 33.58 15.34
C GLN A 352 10.78 32.34 15.80
N VAL A 353 9.45 32.44 15.93
CA VAL A 353 8.60 31.32 16.33
C VAL A 353 7.88 30.72 15.10
N ARG A 354 7.86 29.39 15.02
CA ARG A 354 7.08 28.60 14.06
C ARG A 354 6.37 27.47 14.78
N GLN A 355 5.24 27.05 14.20
CA GLN A 355 4.45 25.95 14.76
C GLN A 355 4.28 24.82 13.76
N LEU A 356 4.17 23.60 14.27
CA LEU A 356 3.76 22.40 13.53
C LEU A 356 2.78 21.60 14.38
N SER A 357 1.89 20.86 13.72
CA SER A 357 1.17 19.79 14.42
C SER A 357 2.13 18.64 14.77
N GLY A 358 1.79 17.84 15.78
CA GLY A 358 2.57 16.65 16.13
C GLY A 358 2.70 15.66 14.96
N GLU A 359 1.65 15.49 14.16
CA GLU A 359 1.68 14.62 12.96
C GLU A 359 2.58 15.19 11.85
N ALA A 360 2.56 16.50 11.62
CA ALA A 360 3.47 17.13 10.67
C ALA A 360 4.93 17.01 11.11
N PHE A 361 5.20 17.19 12.41
CA PHE A 361 6.53 16.95 12.98
C PHE A 361 6.93 15.48 12.85
N ARG A 362 6.04 14.53 13.17
CA ARG A 362 6.29 13.10 12.99
C ARG A 362 6.71 12.77 11.56
N SER A 363 5.93 13.25 10.58
CA SER A 363 6.20 12.98 9.17
C SER A 363 7.52 13.59 8.70
N LYS A 364 7.80 14.85 9.07
CA LYS A 364 9.01 15.57 8.63
C LYS A 364 10.28 15.05 9.30
N CYS A 365 10.18 14.68 10.58
CA CYS A 365 11.29 14.16 11.39
C CYS A 365 11.44 12.64 11.33
N LYS A 366 10.52 11.93 10.65
CA LYS A 366 10.51 10.48 10.46
C LYS A 366 10.56 9.68 11.78
N ILE A 367 9.87 10.16 12.80
CA ILE A 367 9.72 9.46 14.09
C ILE A 367 8.49 8.52 14.06
N PRO A 368 8.39 7.51 14.94
CA PRO A 368 7.35 6.47 14.86
C PRO A 368 5.91 6.96 15.01
N SER A 369 5.64 7.93 15.89
CA SER A 369 4.29 8.41 16.16
C SER A 369 4.30 9.89 16.59
N ALA A 370 3.11 10.50 16.62
CA ALA A 370 2.91 11.82 17.23
C ALA A 370 2.77 11.75 18.76
N TRP A 371 2.98 10.58 19.37
CA TRP A 371 2.94 10.40 20.82
C TRP A 371 4.35 10.29 21.37
N PHE A 372 4.88 11.41 21.84
CA PHE A 372 6.21 11.49 22.41
C PHE A 372 6.28 12.65 23.41
N ASP A 373 7.39 12.67 24.14
CA ASP A 373 7.88 13.79 24.94
C ASP A 373 9.30 14.12 24.48
N PHE A 374 9.74 15.37 24.71
CA PHE A 374 11.14 15.71 24.56
C PHE A 374 11.90 15.22 25.80
N LEU A 375 13.02 14.54 25.58
CA LEU A 375 13.95 14.17 26.65
C LEU A 375 14.96 15.31 26.79
N ASN A 376 15.11 15.81 28.02
CA ASN A 376 16.11 16.83 28.37
C ASN A 376 17.52 16.27 28.43
#